data_AF-A0A7X6ZBW8-F1
#
_entry.id   AF-A0A7X6ZBW8-F1
#
_cell.length_a   1.000
_cell.length_b   1.000
_cell.length_c   1.000
_cell.angle_alpha   90.00
_cell.angle_beta   90.00
_cell.angle_gamma   90.00
#
_symmetry.space_group_name_H-M   'P 1'
#
loop_
_entity.id
_entity.type
_entity.pdbx_description
1 polymer ?
#
loop_
_entity_poly.entity_id
_entity_poly.type
_entity_poly.pdbx_seq_one_letter_code
_entity_poly.pdbx_strand_id
1 'polypeptide(L)'
;MRVMRITLCVLVIFLLSAVLLSGCKAKRIGPEWGISRPTFPRPEETILPTKAEDPPQEHGGDALYKSEQQGFSFLYDSAYTVEWNERTGATIYIENPGEIPYVQIYRGIGVQETFDKDTYFADVIDWVTNEYGDRLVSSVILDYYDLPGKRFEGGAAIQYTADHGMVEMLVLTEEKPDSVVQYISRYYVNQEKETLKALKKAVNSYQQQDGFPGKLEEGRQGEAPGQGHQIRLLPYDGGYFSLMLPEGWQLYIMGQYSSFGFRAWDPMNPDYEIFYYGSIDPLNKSYDSKEVWKGYIGFYGYPQAEQNADAPVVDIYSASSLFYTFRELQALSDKHGFGFSFPALRGFAPLQTIPVHTAFGNISTDEALLFASVTGSQGGDCRGKFYSSLHSTGTTYVGGVDMSPAGALNVTGVIAPKEAFKEVEGILTEAVSSLRFSDQYLQDGADYARAVGQAAMADNEARWAVFDACLQNWHSQFLGDD
;
A
#
# COMPACT_ATOMS: atom_id res chain seq x y z
N MET A 1 -5.37 6.45 46.78
CA MET A 1 -5.77 7.69 46.07
C MET A 1 -4.63 8.12 45.14
N ARG A 2 -4.33 7.28 44.14
CA ARG A 2 -3.22 7.45 43.17
C ARG A 2 -3.37 6.39 42.06
N VAL A 3 -4.57 6.29 41.47
CA VAL A 3 -4.86 5.45 40.29
C VAL A 3 -5.99 6.13 39.54
N MET A 4 -5.70 7.26 38.90
CA MET A 4 -6.64 7.93 37.97
C MET A 4 -5.92 9.01 37.16
N ARG A 5 -4.87 8.65 36.41
CA ARG A 5 -4.19 9.61 35.51
C ARG A 5 -3.52 9.00 34.27
N ILE A 6 -3.84 7.76 33.89
CA ILE A 6 -3.25 7.12 32.69
C ILE A 6 -4.28 6.88 31.56
N THR A 7 -5.56 7.10 31.78
CA THR A 7 -6.62 6.75 30.79
C THR A 7 -7.04 7.92 29.88
N LEU A 8 -6.21 8.92 29.64
CA LEU A 8 -6.59 10.10 28.84
C LEU A 8 -5.54 10.57 27.81
N CYS A 9 -4.71 9.66 27.29
CA CYS A 9 -3.73 9.98 26.23
C CYS A 9 -3.86 9.15 24.95
N VAL A 10 -4.89 8.32 24.79
CA VAL A 10 -5.07 7.46 23.60
C VAL A 10 -6.17 7.98 22.65
N LEU A 11 -6.85 9.08 23.00
CA LEU A 11 -8.09 9.51 22.34
C LEU A 11 -7.98 10.75 21.42
N VAL A 12 -6.77 11.16 21.03
CA VAL A 12 -6.53 12.31 20.11
C VAL A 12 -5.68 11.95 18.89
N ILE A 13 -5.21 10.70 18.76
CA ILE A 13 -4.26 10.30 17.69
C ILE A 13 -4.96 9.74 16.43
N PHE A 14 -6.30 9.66 16.42
CA PHE A 14 -7.06 9.15 15.25
C PHE A 14 -7.36 10.20 14.16
N LEU A 15 -6.74 11.39 14.18
CA LEU A 15 -7.19 12.52 13.36
C LEU A 15 -6.12 13.28 12.59
N LEU A 16 -4.90 12.78 12.49
CA LEU A 16 -3.84 13.45 11.74
C LEU A 16 -3.08 12.42 10.92
N SER A 17 -3.60 12.11 9.73
CA SER A 17 -2.84 11.64 8.56
C SER A 17 -3.30 12.32 7.27
N ALA A 18 -4.08 13.39 7.39
CA ALA A 18 -4.46 14.27 6.30
C ALA A 18 -4.14 15.69 6.72
N VAL A 19 -2.95 16.19 6.36
CA VAL A 19 -2.57 17.61 6.21
C VAL A 19 -1.06 17.70 5.97
N LEU A 20 -0.67 18.45 4.92
CA LEU A 20 0.66 18.86 4.40
C LEU A 20 0.77 18.38 2.94
N LEU A 21 0.62 19.19 1.88
CA LEU A 21 1.12 20.54 1.63
C LEU A 21 0.18 21.28 0.66
N SER A 22 -0.27 22.50 1.01
CA SER A 22 -0.66 23.51 0.02
C SER A 22 -0.81 24.86 0.70
N GLY A 23 0.10 25.78 0.39
CA GLY A 23 0.05 27.14 0.89
C GLY A 23 1.10 28.05 0.30
N CYS A 24 0.97 28.42 -0.97
CA CYS A 24 0.98 29.82 -1.43
C CYS A 24 0.84 29.91 -2.97
N LYS A 25 -0.28 30.49 -3.43
CA LYS A 25 -0.43 30.97 -4.81
C LYS A 25 0.39 32.26 -4.97
N ALA A 26 1.35 32.26 -5.88
CA ALA A 26 1.87 33.50 -6.45
C ALA A 26 1.02 33.91 -7.68
N LYS A 27 0.69 35.20 -7.70
CA LYS A 27 -0.20 35.91 -8.61
C LYS A 27 0.34 35.89 -10.05
N ARG A 28 -0.46 35.46 -11.04
CA ARG A 28 -0.17 35.69 -12.47
C ARG A 28 -0.15 37.20 -12.74
N ILE A 29 1.00 37.71 -13.15
CA ILE A 29 1.14 38.97 -13.87
C ILE A 29 2.06 38.66 -15.07
N GLY A 30 1.50 38.65 -16.28
CA GLY A 30 2.29 38.63 -17.52
C GLY A 30 2.86 40.02 -17.82
N PRO A 31 3.98 40.09 -18.57
CA PRO A 31 3.81 40.32 -20.00
C PRO A 31 4.70 39.46 -20.91
N GLU A 32 4.23 39.31 -22.15
CA GLU A 32 4.80 38.60 -23.29
C GLU A 32 6.23 39.03 -23.64
N TRP A 33 7.13 38.06 -23.92
CA TRP A 33 8.22 38.22 -24.89
C TRP A 33 8.66 36.85 -25.47
N GLY A 34 8.54 36.72 -26.80
CA GLY A 34 9.47 36.00 -27.67
C GLY A 34 9.61 34.47 -27.56
N ILE A 35 8.97 33.75 -28.49
CA ILE A 35 9.28 32.34 -28.78
C ILE A 35 10.62 32.28 -29.53
N SER A 36 11.64 31.69 -28.90
CA SER A 36 12.81 31.14 -29.58
C SER A 36 13.20 29.81 -28.94
N ARG A 37 13.10 28.72 -29.71
CA ARG A 37 13.48 27.36 -29.28
C ARG A 37 15.01 27.29 -29.09
N PRO A 38 15.53 26.87 -27.94
CA PRO A 38 16.94 26.52 -27.82
C PRO A 38 17.20 25.15 -28.45
N THR A 39 18.08 25.10 -29.44
CA THR A 39 18.73 23.86 -29.91
C THR A 39 19.90 23.55 -28.98
N PHE A 40 19.90 22.37 -28.36
CA PHE A 40 21.02 21.91 -27.54
C PHE A 40 22.05 21.13 -28.38
N PRO A 41 23.35 21.38 -28.21
CA PRO A 41 24.42 20.61 -28.86
C PRO A 41 24.60 19.24 -28.18
N ARG A 42 25.01 18.24 -28.97
CA ARG A 42 25.39 16.91 -28.46
C ARG A 42 26.58 17.01 -27.50
N PRO A 43 26.68 16.17 -26.47
CA PRO A 43 27.84 16.15 -25.60
C PRO A 43 29.07 15.61 -26.35
N GLU A 44 30.10 16.44 -26.48
CA GLU A 44 31.47 16.00 -26.76
C GLU A 44 32.06 15.37 -25.48
N GLU A 45 32.77 14.24 -25.66
CA GLU A 45 33.58 13.60 -24.63
C GLU A 45 34.54 14.61 -24.00
N THR A 46 34.29 14.98 -22.74
CA THR A 46 35.25 15.73 -21.93
C THR A 46 35.80 14.80 -20.87
N ILE A 47 36.97 14.22 -21.15
CA ILE A 47 37.81 13.54 -20.17
C ILE A 47 38.40 14.62 -19.25
N LEU A 48 38.11 14.55 -17.95
CA LEU A 48 38.79 15.34 -16.91
C LEU A 48 39.57 14.43 -15.95
N PRO A 49 40.70 14.93 -15.41
CA PRO A 49 41.81 14.10 -14.97
C PRO A 49 41.63 13.54 -13.55
N THR A 50 42.06 12.29 -13.39
CA THR A 50 42.13 11.53 -12.14
C THR A 50 42.99 12.26 -11.10
N LYS A 51 42.37 12.68 -9.99
CA LYS A 51 43.08 13.11 -8.78
C LYS A 51 42.98 11.98 -7.76
N ALA A 52 44.14 11.65 -7.17
CA ALA A 52 44.38 10.45 -6.37
C ALA A 52 43.25 10.12 -5.39
N GLU A 53 42.73 8.90 -5.53
CA GLU A 53 41.78 8.27 -4.64
C GLU A 53 42.44 8.02 -3.27
N ASP A 54 41.76 8.40 -2.19
CA ASP A 54 41.93 7.69 -0.93
C ASP A 54 41.57 6.21 -1.18
N PRO A 55 42.30 5.24 -0.59
CA PRO A 55 42.10 3.84 -0.91
C PRO A 55 40.64 3.46 -0.60
N PRO A 56 39.96 2.75 -1.53
CA PRO A 56 38.58 2.32 -1.30
C PRO A 56 38.54 1.47 -0.03
N GLN A 57 37.66 1.82 0.90
CA GLN A 57 37.25 0.88 1.93
C GLN A 57 36.60 -0.30 1.20
N GLU A 58 37.32 -1.42 1.12
CA GLU A 58 36.72 -2.72 0.82
C GLU A 58 35.75 -3.08 1.96
N HIS A 59 34.49 -2.74 1.77
CA HIS A 59 33.41 -3.23 2.61
C HIS A 59 32.59 -4.24 1.81
N GLY A 60 32.60 -5.49 2.29
CA GLY A 60 31.64 -6.55 1.95
C GLY A 60 32.11 -7.57 0.90
N GLY A 61 32.03 -8.86 1.25
CA GLY A 61 32.11 -9.94 0.26
C GLY A 61 30.84 -10.02 -0.59
N ASP A 62 30.83 -10.84 -1.64
CA ASP A 62 29.62 -11.08 -2.42
C ASP A 62 28.66 -12.03 -1.69
N ALA A 63 27.38 -11.67 -1.64
CA ALA A 63 26.29 -12.50 -1.14
C ALA A 63 25.33 -12.88 -2.28
N LEU A 64 24.74 -14.07 -2.19
CA LEU A 64 23.76 -14.59 -3.15
C LEU A 64 22.35 -14.44 -2.58
N TYR A 65 21.51 -13.66 -3.27
CA TYR A 65 20.08 -13.63 -3.02
C TYR A 65 19.37 -14.67 -3.89
N LYS A 66 18.39 -15.38 -3.33
CA LYS A 66 17.50 -16.31 -4.04
C LYS A 66 16.05 -15.99 -3.73
N SER A 67 15.27 -15.69 -4.75
CA SER A 67 13.82 -15.59 -4.67
C SER A 67 13.23 -16.97 -4.93
N GLU A 68 12.71 -17.60 -3.88
CA GLU A 68 11.91 -18.83 -3.99
C GLU A 68 10.48 -18.53 -4.52
N GLN A 69 10.06 -17.25 -4.51
CA GLN A 69 8.72 -16.80 -4.91
C GLN A 69 8.62 -16.54 -6.41
N GLN A 70 9.69 -16.05 -7.05
CA GLN A 70 9.72 -15.72 -8.48
C GLN A 70 10.84 -16.45 -9.24
N GLY A 71 11.53 -17.40 -8.58
CA GLY A 71 12.47 -18.29 -9.24
C GLY A 71 13.63 -17.57 -9.90
N PHE A 72 14.26 -16.64 -9.18
CA PHE A 72 15.45 -15.95 -9.68
C PHE A 72 16.48 -15.75 -8.57
N SER A 73 17.71 -15.48 -8.96
CA SER A 73 18.80 -15.20 -8.05
C SER A 73 19.73 -14.15 -8.63
N PHE A 74 20.45 -13.44 -7.75
CA PHE A 74 21.46 -12.46 -8.14
C PHE A 74 22.46 -12.27 -7.01
N LEU A 75 23.65 -11.78 -7.35
CA LEU A 75 24.68 -11.37 -6.41
C LEU A 75 24.49 -9.92 -6.00
N TYR A 76 24.74 -9.65 -4.73
CA TYR A 76 24.77 -8.30 -4.16
C TYR A 76 25.95 -8.17 -3.18
N ASP A 77 26.25 -6.94 -2.78
CA ASP A 77 27.27 -6.69 -1.77
C ASP A 77 26.75 -7.06 -0.38
N SER A 78 27.44 -7.93 0.36
CA SER A 78 27.01 -8.34 1.71
C SER A 78 26.95 -7.19 2.72
N ALA A 79 27.51 -6.03 2.41
CA ALA A 79 27.31 -4.81 3.19
C ALA A 79 25.89 -4.23 3.07
N TYR A 80 25.14 -4.58 2.03
CA TYR A 80 23.78 -4.11 1.78
C TYR A 80 22.73 -5.03 2.38
N THR A 81 21.54 -4.48 2.65
CA THR A 81 20.39 -5.26 3.12
C THR A 81 19.49 -5.60 1.94
N VAL A 82 19.02 -6.84 1.85
CA VAL A 82 18.05 -7.25 0.82
C VAL A 82 16.78 -7.74 1.46
N GLU A 83 15.66 -7.15 1.07
CA GLU A 83 14.33 -7.51 1.56
C GLU A 83 13.41 -7.90 0.40
N TRP A 84 12.47 -8.79 0.68
CA TRP A 84 11.46 -9.21 -0.28
C TRP A 84 10.13 -8.49 -0.02
N ASN A 85 9.51 -8.04 -1.09
CA ASN A 85 8.14 -7.52 -1.09
C ASN A 85 7.40 -8.02 -2.33
N GLU A 86 6.15 -8.48 -2.19
CA GLU A 86 5.39 -9.06 -3.31
C GLU A 86 5.03 -8.03 -4.41
N ARG A 87 5.00 -6.73 -4.08
CA ARG A 87 4.72 -5.65 -5.03
C ARG A 87 5.99 -5.13 -5.72
N THR A 88 7.11 -5.04 -5.01
CA THR A 88 8.34 -4.42 -5.53
C THR A 88 9.48 -5.41 -5.77
N GLY A 89 9.27 -6.68 -5.48
CA GLY A 89 10.26 -7.75 -5.63
C GLY A 89 11.37 -7.66 -4.59
N ALA A 90 12.56 -8.12 -4.97
CA ALA A 90 13.74 -8.04 -4.13
C ALA A 90 14.29 -6.61 -4.14
N THR A 91 14.37 -5.97 -2.97
CA THR A 91 14.88 -4.61 -2.79
C THR A 91 16.22 -4.65 -2.07
N ILE A 92 17.27 -4.17 -2.74
CA ILE A 92 18.62 -3.98 -2.20
C ILE A 92 18.71 -2.55 -1.65
N TYR A 93 18.70 -2.40 -0.34
CA TYR A 93 18.94 -1.13 0.35
C TYR A 93 20.43 -0.91 0.54
N ILE A 94 20.94 0.21 0.03
CA ILE A 94 22.38 0.51 -0.02
C ILE A 94 22.84 1.23 1.24
N GLU A 95 21.95 2.02 1.83
CA GLU A 95 22.14 2.66 3.12
C GLU A 95 21.18 2.01 4.14
N ASN A 96 20.08 2.68 4.49
CA ASN A 96 19.14 2.18 5.48
C ASN A 96 17.98 1.40 4.83
N PRO A 97 17.55 0.27 5.42
CA PRO A 97 16.32 -0.41 5.01
C PRO A 97 15.12 0.54 5.03
N GLY A 98 14.33 0.50 3.96
CA GLY A 98 13.15 1.37 3.77
C GLY A 98 13.44 2.74 3.15
N GLU A 99 14.72 3.13 2.97
CA GLU A 99 15.10 4.46 2.48
C GLU A 99 15.80 4.43 1.12
N ILE A 100 15.78 5.57 0.42
CA ILE A 100 16.62 5.82 -0.76
C ILE A 100 18.05 6.07 -0.27
N PRO A 101 19.09 5.46 -0.88
CA PRO A 101 19.08 4.77 -2.17
C PRO A 101 18.85 3.25 -2.14
N TYR A 102 18.19 2.74 -3.18
CA TYR A 102 17.94 1.30 -3.36
C TYR A 102 17.89 0.85 -4.83
N VAL A 103 17.96 -0.47 -5.01
CA VAL A 103 17.72 -1.18 -6.28
C VAL A 103 16.64 -2.24 -6.09
N GLN A 104 15.64 -2.29 -6.96
CA GLN A 104 14.57 -3.27 -6.97
C GLN A 104 14.65 -4.18 -8.18
N ILE A 105 14.35 -5.46 -7.97
CA ILE A 105 14.33 -6.50 -9.01
C ILE A 105 13.06 -7.30 -8.86
N TYR A 106 12.24 -7.29 -9.90
CA TYR A 106 10.96 -8.01 -9.93
C TYR A 106 10.87 -8.82 -11.23
N ARG A 107 10.41 -10.07 -11.14
CA ARG A 107 10.16 -10.91 -12.32
C ARG A 107 8.67 -11.20 -12.44
N GLY A 108 8.00 -10.54 -13.38
CA GLY A 108 6.63 -10.86 -13.76
C GLY A 108 6.62 -12.11 -14.62
N ILE A 109 6.07 -13.22 -14.13
CA ILE A 109 6.04 -14.50 -14.85
C ILE A 109 4.73 -14.63 -15.62
N GLY A 110 4.78 -15.09 -16.88
CA GLY A 110 3.60 -15.26 -17.73
C GLY A 110 3.04 -13.99 -18.34
N VAL A 111 3.67 -12.83 -18.10
CA VAL A 111 3.22 -11.53 -18.62
C VAL A 111 3.84 -11.16 -19.96
N GLN A 112 4.82 -11.94 -20.45
CA GLN A 112 5.61 -11.64 -21.64
C GLN A 112 4.76 -11.63 -22.93
N GLU A 113 3.71 -12.45 -23.01
CA GLU A 113 2.85 -12.51 -24.20
C GLU A 113 2.02 -11.23 -24.39
N THR A 114 1.79 -10.49 -23.31
CA THR A 114 1.01 -9.23 -23.29
C THR A 114 1.88 -8.01 -23.04
N PHE A 115 3.19 -8.18 -22.86
CA PHE A 115 4.09 -7.08 -22.57
C PHE A 115 4.43 -6.34 -23.85
N ASP A 116 4.11 -5.05 -23.88
CA ASP A 116 4.54 -4.12 -24.92
C ASP A 116 5.38 -3.02 -24.28
N LYS A 117 6.67 -2.98 -24.62
CA LYS A 117 7.63 -2.08 -23.97
C LYS A 117 7.29 -0.60 -24.17
N ASP A 118 6.75 -0.23 -25.33
CA ASP A 118 6.49 1.16 -25.67
C ASP A 118 5.29 1.68 -24.85
N THR A 119 4.24 0.85 -24.74
CA THR A 119 3.08 1.11 -23.86
C THR A 119 3.50 1.09 -22.40
N TYR A 120 4.33 0.13 -21.99
CA TYR A 120 4.76 -0.01 -20.61
C TYR A 120 5.51 1.23 -20.08
N PHE A 121 6.50 1.73 -20.83
CA PHE A 121 7.24 2.92 -20.38
C PHE A 121 6.37 4.18 -20.48
N ALA A 122 5.43 4.26 -21.42
CA ALA A 122 4.45 5.34 -21.43
C ALA A 122 3.56 5.31 -20.17
N ASP A 123 3.05 4.14 -19.78
CA ASP A 123 2.25 3.95 -18.57
C ASP A 123 3.04 4.30 -17.30
N VAL A 124 4.33 3.95 -17.25
CA VAL A 124 5.23 4.34 -16.15
C VAL A 124 5.36 5.86 -16.06
N ILE A 125 5.51 6.55 -17.20
CA ILE A 125 5.63 8.01 -17.26
C ILE A 125 4.31 8.68 -16.86
N ASP A 126 3.17 8.17 -17.32
CA ASP A 126 1.84 8.65 -16.92
C ASP A 126 1.62 8.46 -15.42
N TRP A 127 2.01 7.30 -14.87
CA TRP A 127 1.93 7.02 -13.44
C TRP A 127 2.77 8.01 -12.63
N VAL A 128 4.05 8.22 -12.95
CA VAL A 128 4.90 9.17 -12.20
C VAL A 128 4.46 10.62 -12.38
N THR A 129 3.88 10.97 -13.53
CA THR A 129 3.31 12.30 -13.77
C THR A 129 2.13 12.55 -12.84
N ASN A 130 1.26 11.57 -12.68
CA ASN A 130 0.12 11.65 -11.76
C ASN A 130 0.54 11.62 -10.29
N GLU A 131 1.52 10.77 -9.94
CA GLU A 131 2.01 10.60 -8.57
C GLU A 131 2.76 11.83 -8.06
N TYR A 132 3.70 12.36 -8.85
CA TYR A 132 4.57 13.45 -8.39
C TYR A 132 4.07 14.84 -8.78
N GLY A 133 3.22 14.97 -9.81
CA GLY A 133 2.64 16.25 -10.23
C GLY A 133 3.70 17.34 -10.39
N ASP A 134 3.52 18.46 -9.69
CA ASP A 134 4.45 19.61 -9.72
C ASP A 134 5.87 19.28 -9.17
N ARG A 135 6.04 18.14 -8.50
CA ARG A 135 7.36 17.67 -8.03
C ARG A 135 8.15 16.97 -9.12
N LEU A 136 7.52 16.52 -10.20
CA LEU A 136 8.19 15.91 -11.34
C LEU A 136 9.04 16.97 -12.06
N VAL A 137 10.34 16.70 -12.16
CA VAL A 137 11.33 17.59 -12.80
C VAL A 137 11.54 17.18 -14.25
N SER A 138 11.75 15.90 -14.51
CA SER A 138 11.92 15.37 -15.86
C SER A 138 11.49 13.90 -15.93
N SER A 139 11.08 13.48 -17.12
CA SER A 139 10.67 12.10 -17.39
C SER A 139 10.97 11.80 -18.86
N VAL A 140 11.85 10.84 -19.12
CA VAL A 140 12.38 10.55 -20.46
C VAL A 140 12.28 9.06 -20.72
N ILE A 141 11.60 8.67 -21.80
CA ILE A 141 11.67 7.31 -22.34
C ILE A 141 12.99 7.18 -23.12
N LEU A 142 13.73 6.13 -22.83
CA LEU A 142 15.01 5.82 -23.43
C LEU A 142 14.80 4.75 -24.51
N ASP A 143 15.33 4.98 -25.71
CA ASP A 143 15.36 3.94 -26.75
C ASP A 143 16.20 2.74 -26.31
N TYR A 144 17.27 3.00 -25.57
CA TYR A 144 18.13 1.99 -24.97
C TYR A 144 18.88 2.53 -23.76
N TYR A 145 19.38 1.63 -22.92
CA TYR A 145 20.29 1.96 -21.83
C TYR A 145 21.46 0.96 -21.79
N ASP A 146 22.69 1.47 -21.88
CA ASP A 146 23.90 0.66 -21.81
C ASP A 146 24.41 0.61 -20.36
N LEU A 147 24.15 -0.51 -19.67
CA LEU A 147 24.78 -0.81 -18.40
C LEU A 147 26.06 -1.62 -18.69
N PRO A 148 27.21 -1.36 -18.05
CA PRO A 148 28.43 -2.10 -18.38
C PRO A 148 28.26 -3.63 -18.21
N GLY A 149 28.27 -4.35 -19.34
CA GLY A 149 28.03 -5.79 -19.41
C GLY A 149 26.67 -6.20 -20.00
N LYS A 150 25.72 -5.26 -20.15
CA LYS A 150 24.38 -5.54 -20.68
C LYS A 150 23.70 -4.29 -21.26
N ARG A 151 23.16 -4.43 -22.46
CA ARG A 151 22.31 -3.41 -23.09
C ARG A 151 20.83 -3.74 -22.87
N PHE A 152 20.06 -2.74 -22.49
CA PHE A 152 18.60 -2.80 -22.36
C PHE A 152 17.95 -2.06 -23.52
N GLU A 153 16.98 -2.70 -24.16
CA GLU A 153 16.28 -2.18 -25.34
C GLU A 153 14.99 -1.45 -24.93
N GLY A 154 15.17 -0.34 -24.21
CA GLY A 154 14.09 0.47 -23.65
C GLY A 154 14.38 0.84 -22.18
N GLY A 155 13.82 1.96 -21.73
CA GLY A 155 13.91 2.36 -20.33
C GLY A 155 13.13 3.65 -20.04
N ALA A 156 13.02 4.01 -18.76
CA ALA A 156 12.56 5.32 -18.36
C ALA A 156 13.53 5.92 -17.33
N ALA A 157 13.94 7.17 -17.55
CA ALA A 157 14.71 7.98 -16.61
C ALA A 157 13.83 9.13 -16.11
N ILE A 158 13.66 9.21 -14.80
CA ILE A 158 12.73 10.11 -14.14
C ILE A 158 13.47 10.87 -13.05
N GLN A 159 13.23 12.18 -12.95
CA GLN A 159 13.72 13.01 -11.86
C GLN A 159 12.56 13.72 -11.20
N TYR A 160 12.54 13.74 -9.87
CA TYR A 160 11.54 14.46 -9.09
C TYR A 160 12.12 15.00 -7.79
N THR A 161 11.46 16.00 -7.22
CA THR A 161 11.85 16.57 -5.92
C THR A 161 11.24 15.75 -4.78
N ALA A 162 12.05 15.45 -3.76
CA ALA A 162 11.64 14.81 -2.51
C ALA A 162 12.16 15.60 -1.30
N ASP A 163 11.67 15.24 -0.12
CA ASP A 163 11.89 16.00 1.13
C ASP A 163 13.38 16.20 1.46
N HIS A 164 14.24 15.26 1.04
CA HIS A 164 15.68 15.30 1.30
C HIS A 164 16.53 15.62 0.06
N GLY A 165 15.91 15.97 -1.07
CA GLY A 165 16.65 16.38 -2.27
C GLY A 165 16.00 15.92 -3.58
N MET A 166 16.74 16.12 -4.68
CA MET A 166 16.33 15.64 -5.99
C MET A 166 16.66 14.16 -6.10
N VAL A 167 15.66 13.36 -6.49
CA VAL A 167 15.76 11.92 -6.69
C VAL A 167 15.81 11.62 -8.17
N GLU A 168 16.70 10.72 -8.56
CA GLU A 168 16.68 10.06 -9.87
C GLU A 168 16.13 8.64 -9.73
N MET A 169 15.28 8.26 -10.68
CA MET A 169 14.75 6.92 -10.83
C MET A 169 15.04 6.42 -12.25
N LEU A 170 15.63 5.23 -12.34
CA LEU A 170 15.85 4.53 -13.60
C LEU A 170 15.05 3.24 -13.59
N VAL A 171 14.20 3.05 -14.59
CA VAL A 171 13.39 1.84 -14.79
C VAL A 171 13.86 1.15 -16.07
N LEU A 172 14.24 -0.11 -15.96
CA LEU A 172 14.69 -0.95 -17.06
C LEU A 172 13.91 -2.26 -17.07
N THR A 173 13.71 -2.85 -18.24
CA THR A 173 13.05 -4.16 -18.38
C THR A 173 13.86 -5.08 -19.28
N GLU A 174 13.80 -6.38 -19.00
CA GLU A 174 14.33 -7.43 -19.86
C GLU A 174 13.25 -8.48 -20.10
N GLU A 175 12.88 -8.66 -21.36
CA GLU A 175 11.99 -9.73 -21.78
C GLU A 175 12.74 -11.08 -21.78
N LYS A 176 12.08 -12.10 -21.24
CA LYS A 176 12.53 -13.48 -21.17
C LYS A 176 11.45 -14.39 -21.79
N PRO A 177 11.78 -15.63 -22.18
CA PRO A 177 10.81 -16.52 -22.83
C PRO A 177 9.50 -16.75 -22.05
N ASP A 178 9.55 -16.69 -20.72
CA ASP A 178 8.42 -16.97 -19.81
C ASP A 178 8.08 -15.80 -18.87
N SER A 179 8.77 -14.67 -18.98
CA SER A 179 8.69 -13.60 -17.99
C SER A 179 9.22 -12.27 -18.50
N VAL A 180 8.95 -11.21 -17.76
CA VAL A 180 9.59 -9.91 -17.92
C VAL A 180 10.23 -9.54 -16.59
N VAL A 181 11.53 -9.21 -16.62
CA VAL A 181 12.29 -8.79 -15.46
C VAL A 181 12.37 -7.28 -15.44
N GLN A 182 11.90 -6.66 -14.38
CA GLN A 182 12.01 -5.23 -14.12
C GLN A 182 13.17 -4.96 -13.17
N TYR A 183 13.94 -3.93 -13.47
CA TYR A 183 14.97 -3.37 -12.61
C TYR A 183 14.65 -1.90 -12.38
N ILE A 184 14.56 -1.48 -11.12
CA ILE A 184 14.39 -0.07 -10.75
C ILE A 184 15.57 0.33 -9.86
N SER A 185 16.25 1.43 -10.17
CA SER A 185 17.11 2.09 -9.20
C SER A 185 16.53 3.44 -8.79
N ARG A 186 16.71 3.80 -7.53
CA ARG A 186 16.27 5.08 -6.99
C ARG A 186 17.34 5.62 -6.05
N TYR A 187 17.81 6.84 -6.29
CA TYR A 187 18.89 7.46 -5.53
C TYR A 187 18.78 8.99 -5.52
N TYR A 188 19.27 9.66 -4.48
CA TYR A 188 19.43 11.10 -4.53
C TYR A 188 20.59 11.47 -5.47
N VAL A 189 20.49 12.63 -6.10
CA VAL A 189 21.57 13.17 -6.93
C VAL A 189 22.85 13.25 -6.10
N ASN A 190 23.97 12.76 -6.65
CA ASN A 190 25.27 12.53 -5.99
C ASN A 190 25.40 11.20 -5.21
N GLN A 191 24.38 10.33 -5.20
CA GLN A 191 24.45 8.95 -4.67
C GLN A 191 24.38 7.88 -5.78
N GLU A 192 24.65 8.25 -7.02
CA GLU A 192 24.54 7.35 -8.18
C GLU A 192 25.59 6.22 -8.16
N LYS A 193 26.79 6.48 -7.63
CA LYS A 193 27.94 5.58 -7.78
C LYS A 193 27.69 4.19 -7.18
N GLU A 194 27.36 4.13 -5.89
CA GLU A 194 27.11 2.85 -5.22
C GLU A 194 25.79 2.22 -5.69
N THR A 195 24.79 3.04 -6.04
CA THR A 195 23.50 2.55 -6.56
C THR A 195 23.60 1.88 -7.93
N LEU A 196 24.30 2.51 -8.87
CA LEU A 196 24.52 1.93 -10.19
C LEU A 196 25.51 0.76 -10.13
N LYS A 197 26.45 0.75 -9.17
CA LYS A 197 27.31 -0.42 -8.90
C LYS A 197 26.49 -1.61 -8.39
N ALA A 198 25.56 -1.40 -7.45
CA ALA A 198 24.65 -2.44 -6.96
C ALA A 198 23.75 -2.97 -8.08
N LEU A 199 23.15 -2.08 -8.86
CA LEU A 199 22.34 -2.42 -10.03
C LEU A 199 23.13 -3.26 -11.03
N LYS A 200 24.33 -2.81 -11.40
CA LYS A 200 25.22 -3.54 -12.31
C LYS A 200 25.55 -4.94 -11.79
N LYS A 201 25.90 -5.07 -10.51
CA LYS A 201 26.24 -6.36 -9.90
C LYS A 201 25.05 -7.32 -9.99
N ALA A 202 23.87 -6.86 -9.59
CA ALA A 202 22.67 -7.69 -9.60
C ALA A 202 22.21 -8.05 -11.01
N VAL A 203 22.23 -7.09 -11.95
CA VAL A 203 21.89 -7.32 -13.37
C VAL A 203 22.82 -8.33 -14.04
N ASN A 204 24.14 -8.18 -13.86
CA ASN A 204 25.12 -9.04 -14.53
C ASN A 204 25.22 -10.45 -13.93
N SER A 205 24.74 -10.63 -12.70
CA SER A 205 24.69 -11.93 -12.02
C SER A 205 23.30 -12.55 -11.99
N TYR A 206 22.30 -11.88 -12.58
CA TYR A 206 20.92 -12.35 -12.58
C TYR A 206 20.82 -13.71 -13.28
N GLN A 207 20.30 -14.69 -12.55
CA GLN A 207 20.00 -16.01 -13.06
C GLN A 207 18.54 -16.34 -12.77
N GLN A 208 17.79 -16.65 -13.83
CA GLN A 208 16.44 -17.18 -13.70
C GLN A 208 16.48 -18.71 -13.57
N GLN A 209 15.49 -19.26 -12.88
CA GLN A 209 15.18 -20.68 -12.91
C GLN A 209 14.26 -20.96 -14.10
N ASP A 210 14.77 -21.68 -15.09
CA ASP A 210 14.02 -22.05 -16.30
C ASP A 210 12.90 -23.03 -15.97
N GLY A 211 11.72 -22.81 -16.54
CA GLY A 211 10.53 -23.62 -16.26
C GLY A 211 10.07 -23.50 -14.81
N PHE A 212 10.47 -22.43 -14.11
CA PHE A 212 9.84 -22.07 -12.84
C PHE A 212 8.35 -21.91 -13.11
N PRO A 213 7.48 -22.69 -12.45
CA PRO A 213 6.05 -22.58 -12.68
C PRO A 213 5.67 -21.16 -12.29
N GLY A 214 5.40 -20.32 -13.29
CA GLY A 214 4.90 -18.95 -13.13
C GLY A 214 3.52 -18.85 -12.52
N LYS A 215 3.11 -19.89 -11.80
CA LYS A 215 1.87 -20.02 -11.06
C LYS A 215 2.26 -20.25 -9.61
N LEU A 216 1.70 -19.43 -8.72
CA LEU A 216 1.41 -19.84 -7.34
C LEU A 216 0.95 -21.31 -7.38
N GLU A 217 1.62 -22.20 -6.63
CA GLU A 217 1.56 -23.65 -6.84
C GLU A 217 0.15 -24.17 -7.20
N GLU A 218 0.01 -24.71 -8.42
CA GLU A 218 -1.06 -25.66 -8.72
C GLU A 218 -0.71 -26.95 -7.96
N GLY A 219 -1.42 -27.17 -6.86
CA GLY A 219 -1.37 -28.40 -6.10
C GLY A 219 -1.54 -29.62 -7.01
N ARG A 220 -0.74 -30.65 -6.72
CA ARG A 220 -0.80 -31.98 -7.36
C ARG A 220 -2.25 -32.38 -7.61
N GLN A 221 -2.55 -32.74 -8.86
CA GLN A 221 -3.74 -33.51 -9.20
C GLN A 221 -3.74 -34.82 -8.40
N GLY A 222 -4.47 -34.82 -7.29
CA GLY A 222 -5.00 -36.02 -6.66
C GLY A 222 -6.48 -36.09 -7.01
N GLU A 223 -6.89 -37.17 -7.67
CA GLU A 223 -8.29 -37.48 -7.94
C GLU A 223 -9.14 -37.40 -6.66
N ALA A 224 -10.34 -36.85 -6.77
CA ALA A 224 -11.35 -36.93 -5.72
C ALA A 224 -11.81 -38.39 -5.55
N PRO A 225 -11.99 -38.83 -4.30
CA PRO A 225 -13.36 -38.98 -3.82
C PRO A 225 -13.55 -38.42 -2.41
N GLY A 226 -14.72 -37.82 -2.18
CA GLY A 226 -15.09 -37.19 -0.92
C GLY A 226 -14.98 -38.13 0.28
N GLN A 227 -14.30 -37.65 1.32
CA GLN A 227 -14.39 -38.07 2.72
C GLN A 227 -13.62 -37.04 3.56
N GLY A 228 -14.32 -36.34 4.47
CA GLY A 228 -13.78 -35.44 5.51
C GLY A 228 -12.64 -34.49 5.11
N HIS A 229 -12.94 -33.21 4.85
CA HIS A 229 -11.90 -32.19 4.67
C HIS A 229 -11.23 -31.91 6.03
N GLN A 230 -10.26 -32.75 6.42
CA GLN A 230 -9.54 -32.61 7.67
C GLN A 230 -8.51 -31.48 7.53
N ILE A 231 -8.90 -30.29 7.98
CA ILE A 231 -8.02 -29.13 8.02
C ILE A 231 -6.97 -29.35 9.11
N ARG A 232 -5.71 -29.05 8.80
CA ARG A 232 -4.60 -29.04 9.74
C ARG A 232 -3.95 -27.66 9.71
N LEU A 233 -3.63 -27.11 10.88
CA LEU A 233 -2.97 -25.81 10.98
C LEU A 233 -1.45 -25.98 11.14
N LEU A 234 -0.69 -25.14 10.46
CA LEU A 234 0.75 -25.02 10.58
C LEU A 234 1.12 -23.59 11.03
N PRO A 235 2.14 -23.43 11.88
CA PRO A 235 2.65 -22.11 12.21
C PRO A 235 3.25 -21.46 10.95
N TYR A 236 2.87 -20.22 10.71
CA TYR A 236 3.39 -19.34 9.68
C TYR A 236 4.02 -18.12 10.36
N ASP A 237 5.26 -17.81 9.98
CA ASP A 237 6.00 -16.65 10.45
C ASP A 237 6.21 -15.68 9.30
N GLY A 238 5.54 -14.53 9.36
CA GLY A 238 5.65 -13.43 8.42
C GLY A 238 6.65 -12.36 8.87
N GLY A 239 7.50 -12.65 9.86
CA GLY A 239 8.52 -11.76 10.41
C GLY A 239 7.96 -10.78 11.44
N TYR A 240 7.04 -9.90 11.03
CA TYR A 240 6.40 -8.93 11.93
C TYR A 240 5.01 -9.38 12.43
N PHE A 241 4.51 -10.49 11.89
CA PHE A 241 3.31 -11.15 12.34
C PHE A 241 3.48 -12.68 12.26
N SER A 242 2.65 -13.40 13.01
CA SER A 242 2.55 -14.86 12.94
C SER A 242 1.08 -15.29 12.93
N LEU A 243 0.79 -16.42 12.29
CA LEU A 243 -0.53 -17.05 12.30
C LEU A 243 -0.43 -18.57 12.22
N MET A 244 -1.51 -19.26 12.56
CA MET A 244 -1.73 -20.67 12.30
C MET A 244 -2.49 -20.81 10.98
N LEU A 245 -1.77 -21.06 9.88
CA LEU A 245 -2.32 -21.14 8.53
C LEU A 245 -2.75 -22.59 8.24
N PRO A 246 -3.95 -22.83 7.68
CA PRO A 246 -4.29 -24.15 7.16
C PRO A 246 -3.27 -24.64 6.13
N GLU A 247 -2.85 -25.90 6.26
CA GLU A 247 -1.85 -26.52 5.40
C GLU A 247 -2.29 -26.45 3.93
N GLY A 248 -1.41 -25.92 3.06
CA GLY A 248 -1.65 -25.81 1.62
C GLY A 248 -2.52 -24.62 1.18
N TRP A 249 -2.97 -23.76 2.09
CA TRP A 249 -3.75 -22.57 1.72
C TRP A 249 -2.87 -21.46 1.15
N GLN A 250 -3.44 -20.70 0.23
CA GLN A 250 -2.86 -19.44 -0.24
C GLN A 250 -3.12 -18.35 0.80
N LEU A 251 -2.15 -17.46 0.99
CA LEU A 251 -2.21 -16.33 1.93
C LEU A 251 -1.86 -15.05 1.18
N TYR A 252 -2.69 -14.02 1.34
CA TYR A 252 -2.50 -12.69 0.78
C TYR A 252 -2.54 -11.66 1.91
N ILE A 253 -1.44 -10.92 2.10
CA ILE A 253 -1.28 -9.90 3.13
C ILE A 253 -1.49 -8.52 2.51
N MET A 254 -2.13 -7.61 3.25
CA MET A 254 -2.41 -6.26 2.79
C MET A 254 -2.43 -5.27 3.96
N GLY A 255 -2.33 -3.98 3.63
CA GLY A 255 -2.36 -2.92 4.63
C GLY A 255 -1.16 -2.96 5.59
N GLN A 256 -1.18 -2.04 6.56
CA GLN A 256 -0.14 -1.91 7.58
C GLN A 256 -0.70 -1.30 8.87
N TYR A 257 -0.06 -1.63 9.99
CA TYR A 257 -0.42 -1.18 11.32
C TYR A 257 -1.90 -1.40 11.62
N SER A 258 -2.67 -0.32 11.84
CA SER A 258 -4.12 -0.40 12.10
C SER A 258 -4.89 -1.00 10.94
N SER A 259 -4.42 -0.82 9.71
CA SER A 259 -5.07 -1.31 8.49
C SER A 259 -4.60 -2.71 8.07
N PHE A 260 -3.67 -3.33 8.81
CA PHE A 260 -3.18 -4.67 8.47
C PHE A 260 -4.34 -5.64 8.28
N GLY A 261 -4.30 -6.38 7.18
CA GLY A 261 -5.27 -7.40 6.84
C GLY A 261 -4.62 -8.59 6.16
N PHE A 262 -5.34 -9.71 6.18
CA PHE A 262 -5.00 -10.86 5.37
C PHE A 262 -6.24 -11.56 4.86
N ARG A 263 -6.06 -12.30 3.77
CA ARG A 263 -7.03 -13.22 3.21
C ARG A 263 -6.32 -14.54 2.92
N ALA A 264 -6.91 -15.66 3.30
CA ALA A 264 -6.36 -16.97 2.99
C ALA A 264 -7.46 -17.93 2.54
N TRP A 265 -7.16 -18.77 1.54
CA TRP A 265 -8.14 -19.70 0.96
C TRP A 265 -7.47 -21.01 0.52
N ASP A 266 -8.27 -22.07 0.43
CA ASP A 266 -7.83 -23.32 -0.18
C ASP A 266 -7.78 -23.13 -1.71
N PRO A 267 -6.61 -23.23 -2.37
CA PRO A 267 -6.51 -23.08 -3.82
C PRO A 267 -7.26 -24.19 -4.59
N MET A 268 -7.46 -25.36 -3.98
CA MET A 268 -8.20 -26.47 -4.59
C MET A 268 -9.71 -26.31 -4.43
N ASN A 269 -10.15 -25.56 -3.42
CA ASN A 269 -11.54 -25.19 -3.23
C ASN A 269 -11.67 -23.81 -2.56
N PRO A 270 -11.72 -22.72 -3.36
CA PRO A 270 -11.77 -21.35 -2.83
C PRO A 270 -13.03 -21.02 -2.02
N ASP A 271 -14.00 -21.93 -1.93
CA ASP A 271 -15.15 -21.80 -1.05
C ASP A 271 -14.79 -22.03 0.43
N TYR A 272 -13.59 -22.54 0.72
CA TYR A 272 -12.96 -22.46 2.04
C TYR A 272 -12.04 -21.25 2.12
N GLU A 273 -12.37 -20.33 3.01
CA GLU A 273 -11.70 -19.03 3.07
C GLU A 273 -11.78 -18.40 4.46
N ILE A 274 -10.71 -17.72 4.86
CA ILE A 274 -10.65 -16.89 6.07
C ILE A 274 -10.09 -15.52 5.72
N PHE A 275 -10.50 -14.50 6.46
CA PHE A 275 -9.96 -13.15 6.30
C PHE A 275 -10.01 -12.35 7.59
N TYR A 276 -9.13 -11.37 7.68
CA TYR A 276 -9.05 -10.38 8.75
C TYR A 276 -8.68 -9.01 8.17
N TYR A 277 -9.30 -7.95 8.65
CA TYR A 277 -8.91 -6.56 8.39
C TYR A 277 -8.93 -5.78 9.70
N GLY A 278 -7.80 -5.19 10.07
CA GLY A 278 -7.68 -4.39 11.29
C GLY A 278 -8.56 -3.15 11.26
N SER A 279 -8.51 -2.40 10.15
CA SER A 279 -9.41 -1.28 9.87
C SER A 279 -9.83 -1.26 8.40
N ILE A 280 -11.05 -0.80 8.15
CA ILE A 280 -11.56 -0.48 6.81
C ILE A 280 -12.11 0.94 6.86
N ASP A 281 -11.50 1.81 6.06
CA ASP A 281 -11.85 3.20 5.89
C ASP A 281 -11.40 3.69 4.49
N PRO A 282 -12.04 4.74 3.94
CA PRO A 282 -13.21 5.45 4.45
C PRO A 282 -14.55 4.72 4.17
N LEU A 283 -15.55 4.96 5.03
CA LEU A 283 -16.96 4.59 4.81
C LEU A 283 -17.86 5.82 4.94
N ASN A 284 -19.00 5.81 4.24
CA ASN A 284 -20.02 6.83 4.34
C ASN A 284 -21.18 6.41 5.24
N LYS A 285 -21.71 7.35 6.03
CA LYS A 285 -22.87 7.13 6.90
C LYS A 285 -24.21 7.23 6.16
N SER A 286 -24.22 7.89 5.00
CA SER A 286 -25.43 8.07 4.20
C SER A 286 -25.10 8.32 2.72
N TYR A 287 -26.10 8.19 1.84
CA TYR A 287 -25.95 8.61 0.45
C TYR A 287 -25.84 10.14 0.34
N ASP A 288 -26.50 10.90 1.23
CA ASP A 288 -26.37 12.36 1.27
C ASP A 288 -24.92 12.77 1.57
N SER A 289 -24.19 12.04 2.42
CA SER A 289 -22.77 12.32 2.66
C SER A 289 -21.90 12.08 1.42
N LYS A 290 -22.20 11.03 0.62
CA LYS A 290 -21.54 10.85 -0.69
C LYS A 290 -21.78 12.02 -1.63
N GLU A 291 -22.99 12.56 -1.67
CA GLU A 291 -23.31 13.72 -2.53
C GLU A 291 -22.58 15.00 -2.08
N VAL A 292 -22.43 15.21 -0.77
CA VAL A 292 -21.61 16.31 -0.25
C VAL A 292 -20.13 16.12 -0.65
N TRP A 293 -19.59 14.90 -0.58
CA TRP A 293 -18.23 14.62 -1.06
C TRP A 293 -18.05 14.89 -2.55
N LYS A 294 -19.03 14.51 -3.38
CA LYS A 294 -19.04 14.86 -4.82
C LYS A 294 -19.05 16.37 -5.04
N GLY A 295 -19.73 17.13 -4.19
CA GLY A 295 -19.70 18.59 -4.22
C GLY A 295 -18.32 19.20 -4.00
N TYR A 296 -17.42 18.51 -3.30
CA TYR A 296 -16.02 18.91 -3.14
C TYR A 296 -15.13 18.50 -4.32
N ILE A 297 -15.60 17.65 -5.23
CA ILE A 297 -14.87 17.28 -6.44
C ILE A 297 -14.93 18.48 -7.41
N GLY A 298 -13.79 19.13 -7.63
CA GLY A 298 -13.67 20.28 -8.53
C GLY A 298 -13.92 21.65 -7.90
N PHE A 299 -14.43 21.72 -6.66
CA PHE A 299 -14.52 22.94 -5.87
C PHE A 299 -13.78 22.75 -4.53
N TYR A 300 -12.89 23.68 -4.19
CA TYR A 300 -12.11 23.75 -2.93
C TYR A 300 -10.88 22.85 -2.77
N GLY A 301 -10.58 21.95 -3.72
CA GLY A 301 -9.29 21.25 -3.74
C GLY A 301 -9.04 20.36 -2.52
N TYR A 302 -10.10 19.82 -1.91
CA TYR A 302 -9.98 18.85 -0.83
C TYR A 302 -9.35 17.57 -1.37
N PRO A 303 -8.13 17.23 -0.94
CA PRO A 303 -7.54 15.95 -1.29
C PRO A 303 -8.46 14.83 -0.76
N GLN A 304 -8.52 13.70 -1.46
CA GLN A 304 -9.37 12.54 -1.13
C GLN A 304 -10.90 12.74 -1.23
N ALA A 305 -11.41 13.88 -1.73
CA ALA A 305 -12.86 14.05 -1.96
C ALA A 305 -13.43 13.00 -2.92
N GLU A 306 -12.68 12.62 -3.95
CA GLU A 306 -13.07 11.56 -4.89
C GLU A 306 -13.12 10.18 -4.21
N GLN A 307 -12.09 9.83 -3.45
CA GLN A 307 -12.06 8.58 -2.66
C GLN A 307 -13.24 8.50 -1.69
N ASN A 308 -13.54 9.57 -0.97
CA ASN A 308 -14.67 9.62 -0.04
C ASN A 308 -16.03 9.61 -0.76
N ALA A 309 -16.12 10.19 -1.96
CA ALA A 309 -17.32 10.14 -2.78
C ALA A 309 -17.58 8.73 -3.35
N ASP A 310 -16.53 7.95 -3.61
CA ASP A 310 -16.64 6.57 -4.08
C ASP A 310 -16.92 5.59 -2.94
N ALA A 311 -16.43 5.88 -1.73
CA ALA A 311 -16.52 5.03 -0.55
C ALA A 311 -17.95 4.56 -0.23
N PRO A 312 -18.17 3.28 0.09
CA PRO A 312 -19.51 2.72 0.25
C PRO A 312 -20.28 3.29 1.43
N VAL A 313 -21.62 3.22 1.35
CA VAL A 313 -22.51 3.61 2.44
C VAL A 313 -22.78 2.42 3.34
N VAL A 314 -22.65 2.62 4.65
CA VAL A 314 -23.01 1.64 5.69
C VAL A 314 -24.04 2.22 6.65
N ASP A 315 -24.86 1.35 7.23
CA ASP A 315 -25.62 1.69 8.43
C ASP A 315 -24.71 1.46 9.64
N ILE A 316 -24.20 2.55 10.21
CA ILE A 316 -23.26 2.51 11.34
C ILE A 316 -23.85 1.85 12.61
N TYR A 317 -25.17 1.64 12.68
CA TYR A 317 -25.85 0.95 13.77
C TYR A 317 -26.19 -0.51 13.44
N SER A 318 -25.68 -1.02 12.32
CA SER A 318 -25.79 -2.41 11.93
C SER A 318 -24.46 -2.92 11.41
N ALA A 319 -23.71 -3.63 12.24
CA ALA A 319 -22.44 -4.25 11.89
C ALA A 319 -22.54 -5.11 10.62
N SER A 320 -23.69 -5.76 10.40
CA SER A 320 -23.94 -6.55 9.19
C SER A 320 -23.96 -5.72 7.89
N SER A 321 -24.22 -4.42 7.96
CA SER A 321 -24.31 -3.55 6.78
C SER A 321 -23.01 -3.50 5.98
N LEU A 322 -21.86 -3.61 6.66
CA LEU A 322 -20.54 -3.63 6.05
C LEU A 322 -20.37 -4.76 5.03
N PHE A 323 -20.85 -5.97 5.34
CA PHE A 323 -20.61 -7.13 4.49
C PHE A 323 -21.34 -7.04 3.14
N TYR A 324 -22.42 -6.26 3.05
CA TYR A 324 -23.08 -5.95 1.77
C TYR A 324 -22.22 -5.07 0.86
N THR A 325 -21.26 -4.32 1.43
CA THR A 325 -20.45 -3.36 0.68
C THR A 325 -19.11 -3.94 0.20
N PHE A 326 -18.80 -5.21 0.47
CA PHE A 326 -17.49 -5.80 0.13
C PHE A 326 -17.14 -5.71 -1.37
N ARG A 327 -18.13 -5.81 -2.26
CA ARG A 327 -17.93 -5.59 -3.70
C ARG A 327 -17.56 -4.14 -4.02
N GLU A 328 -18.21 -3.18 -3.36
CA GLU A 328 -17.91 -1.76 -3.51
C GLU A 328 -16.55 -1.41 -2.91
N LEU A 329 -16.17 -2.04 -1.79
CA LEU A 329 -14.85 -1.92 -1.19
C LEU A 329 -13.74 -2.46 -2.10
N GLN A 330 -13.97 -3.59 -2.76
CA GLN A 330 -13.04 -4.10 -3.78
C GLN A 330 -12.87 -3.08 -4.92
N ALA A 331 -13.98 -2.58 -5.48
CA ALA A 331 -13.91 -1.60 -6.56
C ALA A 331 -13.22 -0.29 -6.13
N LEU A 332 -13.41 0.15 -4.88
CA LEU A 332 -12.72 1.30 -4.30
C LEU A 332 -11.21 1.05 -4.21
N SER A 333 -10.82 -0.13 -3.69
CA SER A 333 -9.43 -0.55 -3.57
C SER A 333 -8.74 -0.61 -4.94
N ASP A 334 -9.41 -1.18 -5.95
CA ASP A 334 -8.89 -1.29 -7.31
C ASP A 334 -8.72 0.08 -7.96
N LYS A 335 -9.69 1.00 -7.76
CA LYS A 335 -9.66 2.35 -8.34
C LYS A 335 -8.56 3.22 -7.74
N HIS A 336 -8.40 3.19 -6.41
CA HIS A 336 -7.50 4.10 -5.69
C HIS A 336 -6.17 3.46 -5.27
N GLY A 337 -5.97 2.17 -5.57
CA GLY A 337 -4.68 1.49 -5.42
C GLY A 337 -4.29 1.12 -3.99
N PHE A 338 -5.26 0.92 -3.07
CA PHE A 338 -4.98 0.54 -1.67
C PHE A 338 -4.45 -0.90 -1.52
N GLY A 339 -4.65 -1.75 -2.54
CA GLY A 339 -4.14 -3.12 -2.54
C GLY A 339 -4.87 -4.06 -1.58
N PHE A 340 -6.07 -3.69 -1.12
CA PHE A 340 -6.93 -4.58 -0.37
C PHE A 340 -7.63 -5.58 -1.30
N SER A 341 -7.69 -6.84 -0.85
CA SER A 341 -8.43 -7.93 -1.47
C SER A 341 -9.56 -8.35 -0.54
N PHE A 342 -10.80 -8.14 -1.00
CA PHE A 342 -12.03 -8.50 -0.31
C PHE A 342 -12.64 -9.79 -0.89
N PRO A 343 -13.14 -10.70 -0.04
CA PRO A 343 -13.84 -11.89 -0.50
C PRO A 343 -15.12 -11.51 -1.25
N ALA A 344 -15.43 -12.30 -2.28
CA ALA A 344 -16.64 -12.12 -3.07
C ALA A 344 -17.85 -12.67 -2.29
N LEU A 345 -18.45 -11.87 -1.41
CA LEU A 345 -19.61 -12.24 -0.61
C LEU A 345 -20.92 -12.21 -1.43
N ARG A 346 -20.96 -12.95 -2.55
CA ARG A 346 -22.13 -13.05 -3.43
C ARG A 346 -23.30 -13.65 -2.65
N GLY A 347 -24.50 -13.10 -2.81
CA GLY A 347 -25.69 -13.61 -2.14
C GLY A 347 -25.61 -13.59 -0.61
N PHE A 348 -24.77 -12.72 -0.02
CA PHE A 348 -24.67 -12.57 1.43
C PHE A 348 -26.05 -12.33 2.05
N ALA A 349 -26.44 -13.22 2.96
CA ALA A 349 -27.69 -13.13 3.71
C ALA A 349 -27.47 -13.57 5.15
N PRO A 350 -27.50 -12.63 6.13
CA PRO A 350 -27.45 -12.96 7.54
C PRO A 350 -28.60 -13.89 7.93
N LEU A 351 -28.26 -14.99 8.59
CA LEU A 351 -29.19 -15.97 9.16
C LEU A 351 -29.37 -15.73 10.65
N GLN A 352 -28.31 -15.29 11.33
CA GLN A 352 -28.32 -14.91 12.73
C GLN A 352 -27.32 -13.79 12.99
N THR A 353 -27.71 -12.86 13.85
CA THR A 353 -26.87 -11.78 14.35
C THR A 353 -26.83 -11.84 15.86
N ILE A 354 -25.63 -11.83 16.43
CA ILE A 354 -25.39 -11.89 17.88
C ILE A 354 -24.61 -10.62 18.23
N PRO A 355 -25.21 -9.68 18.97
CA PRO A 355 -24.49 -8.52 19.49
C PRO A 355 -23.34 -8.96 20.37
N VAL A 356 -22.22 -8.28 20.25
CA VAL A 356 -21.00 -8.53 21.03
C VAL A 356 -20.50 -7.23 21.63
N HIS A 357 -19.74 -7.32 22.71
CA HIS A 357 -19.08 -6.18 23.31
C HIS A 357 -17.63 -6.56 23.55
N THR A 358 -16.72 -5.87 22.86
CA THR A 358 -15.29 -6.11 23.00
C THR A 358 -14.61 -4.93 23.67
N ALA A 359 -13.28 -4.95 23.71
CA ALA A 359 -12.50 -3.79 24.13
C ALA A 359 -12.76 -2.54 23.26
N PHE A 360 -13.36 -2.70 22.07
CA PHE A 360 -13.72 -1.61 21.17
C PHE A 360 -15.14 -1.06 21.38
N GLY A 361 -15.92 -1.63 22.30
CA GLY A 361 -17.32 -1.22 22.51
C GLY A 361 -17.51 0.23 22.95
N ASN A 362 -16.47 0.88 23.49
CA ASN A 362 -16.48 2.29 23.85
C ASN A 362 -16.27 3.25 22.67
N ILE A 363 -15.73 2.76 21.55
CA ILE A 363 -15.48 3.54 20.33
C ILE A 363 -16.33 3.08 19.15
N SER A 364 -16.99 1.92 19.28
CA SER A 364 -17.85 1.35 18.24
C SER A 364 -19.29 1.81 18.39
N THR A 365 -19.96 2.02 17.27
CA THR A 365 -21.40 2.31 17.19
C THR A 365 -22.24 1.05 17.17
N ASP A 366 -21.70 -0.05 16.62
CA ASP A 366 -22.28 -1.39 16.71
C ASP A 366 -21.19 -2.47 16.55
N GLU A 367 -21.34 -3.59 17.22
CA GLU A 367 -20.47 -4.76 17.07
C GLU A 367 -21.34 -6.02 17.03
N ALA A 368 -21.10 -6.89 16.05
CA ALA A 368 -21.83 -8.15 15.97
C ALA A 368 -21.01 -9.30 15.41
N LEU A 369 -21.29 -10.48 15.93
CA LEU A 369 -20.98 -11.75 15.30
C LEU A 369 -22.18 -12.19 14.46
N LEU A 370 -21.93 -12.60 13.23
CA LEU A 370 -22.95 -12.98 12.25
C LEU A 370 -22.73 -14.41 11.82
N PHE A 371 -23.81 -15.15 11.69
CA PHE A 371 -23.85 -16.37 10.89
C PHE A 371 -24.66 -16.06 9.63
N ALA A 372 -24.10 -16.29 8.46
CA ALA A 372 -24.71 -15.93 7.19
C ALA A 372 -24.56 -17.04 6.14
N SER A 373 -25.44 -17.03 5.14
CA SER A 373 -25.21 -17.75 3.89
C SER A 373 -24.52 -16.84 2.89
N VAL A 374 -23.66 -17.45 2.07
CA VAL A 374 -22.98 -16.83 0.93
C VAL A 374 -22.93 -17.83 -0.21
N THR A 375 -22.90 -17.34 -1.44
CA THR A 375 -22.72 -18.14 -2.64
C THR A 375 -21.24 -18.26 -2.94
N GLY A 376 -20.73 -19.49 -2.98
CA GLY A 376 -19.35 -19.80 -3.29
C GLY A 376 -18.92 -19.31 -4.68
N SER A 377 -17.61 -19.27 -4.88
CA SER A 377 -16.94 -18.92 -6.14
C SER A 377 -17.44 -19.75 -7.33
N GLN A 378 -17.78 -21.02 -7.09
CA GLN A 378 -18.31 -21.97 -8.07
C GLN A 378 -19.85 -22.04 -8.11
N GLY A 379 -20.54 -21.13 -7.41
CA GLY A 379 -22.00 -21.09 -7.33
C GLY A 379 -22.62 -22.01 -6.28
N GLY A 380 -21.81 -22.70 -5.48
CA GLY A 380 -22.28 -23.58 -4.39
C GLY A 380 -22.83 -22.82 -3.19
N ASP A 381 -23.61 -23.53 -2.36
CA ASP A 381 -24.11 -23.01 -1.09
C ASP A 381 -23.01 -23.04 -0.03
N CYS A 382 -22.63 -21.86 0.47
CA CYS A 382 -21.68 -21.71 1.56
C CYS A 382 -22.34 -21.15 2.82
N ARG A 383 -21.65 -21.31 3.94
CA ARG A 383 -21.97 -20.68 5.22
C ARG A 383 -20.74 -19.95 5.70
N GLY A 384 -20.97 -18.87 6.43
CA GLY A 384 -19.88 -18.13 7.03
C GLY A 384 -20.22 -17.60 8.40
N LYS A 385 -19.17 -17.47 9.22
CA LYS A 385 -19.17 -16.73 10.47
C LYS A 385 -18.37 -15.46 10.27
N PHE A 386 -18.97 -14.32 10.57
CA PHE A 386 -18.39 -13.00 10.31
C PHE A 386 -18.43 -12.15 11.57
N TYR A 387 -17.50 -11.24 11.71
CA TYR A 387 -17.45 -10.29 12.81
C TYR A 387 -17.02 -8.92 12.27
N SER A 388 -17.62 -7.85 12.79
CA SER A 388 -17.15 -6.48 12.54
C SER A 388 -17.56 -5.54 13.66
N SER A 389 -16.73 -4.54 13.92
CA SER A 389 -17.03 -3.41 14.81
C SER A 389 -17.12 -2.13 13.96
N LEU A 390 -18.31 -1.55 13.81
CA LEU A 390 -18.47 -0.26 13.12
C LEU A 390 -18.20 0.89 14.10
N HIS A 391 -17.59 1.97 13.62
CA HIS A 391 -17.35 3.17 14.42
C HIS A 391 -17.62 4.45 13.63
N SER A 392 -17.87 5.54 14.37
CA SER A 392 -18.02 6.90 13.85
C SER A 392 -17.36 7.86 14.83
N THR A 393 -16.56 8.81 14.34
CA THR A 393 -15.84 9.79 15.18
C THR A 393 -16.72 10.97 15.59
N GLY A 394 -17.84 10.68 16.25
CA GLY A 394 -18.84 11.67 16.64
C GLY A 394 -19.77 12.08 15.50
N THR A 395 -20.22 13.34 15.53
CA THR A 395 -21.15 13.93 14.54
C THR A 395 -20.67 15.30 14.11
N THR A 396 -20.55 15.53 12.80
CA THR A 396 -20.14 16.82 12.22
C THR A 396 -21.05 17.13 11.04
N TYR A 397 -21.84 18.18 11.15
CA TYR A 397 -22.83 18.51 10.13
C TYR A 397 -22.31 19.53 9.12
N VAL A 398 -22.44 19.22 7.83
CA VAL A 398 -22.24 20.16 6.71
C VAL A 398 -23.55 20.24 5.94
N GLY A 399 -24.14 21.44 5.87
CA GLY A 399 -25.42 21.62 5.17
C GLY A 399 -26.58 20.78 5.73
N GLY A 400 -26.52 20.38 7.01
CA GLY A 400 -27.51 19.50 7.64
C GLY A 400 -27.26 18.00 7.45
N VAL A 401 -26.22 17.61 6.72
CA VAL A 401 -25.80 16.21 6.53
C VAL A 401 -24.67 15.88 7.48
N ASP A 402 -24.75 14.74 8.18
CA ASP A 402 -23.65 14.28 9.04
C ASP A 402 -22.52 13.68 8.20
N MET A 403 -21.39 14.37 8.22
CA MET A 403 -20.16 14.09 7.48
C MET A 403 -19.07 13.49 8.36
N SER A 404 -19.37 13.12 9.62
CA SER A 404 -18.36 12.53 10.50
C SER A 404 -17.77 11.25 9.89
N PRO A 405 -16.43 11.06 9.94
CA PRO A 405 -15.78 9.85 9.47
C PRO A 405 -16.37 8.59 10.09
N ALA A 406 -16.58 7.58 9.25
CA ALA A 406 -17.00 6.25 9.65
C ALA A 406 -16.03 5.21 9.10
N GLY A 407 -15.94 4.09 9.80
CA GLY A 407 -15.08 2.98 9.43
C GLY A 407 -15.49 1.69 10.14
N ALA A 408 -14.77 0.62 9.86
CA ALA A 408 -14.90 -0.65 10.54
C ALA A 408 -13.57 -1.07 11.16
N LEU A 409 -13.63 -1.83 12.25
CA LEU A 409 -12.49 -2.39 12.96
C LEU A 409 -12.66 -3.91 13.13
N ASN A 410 -11.53 -4.62 13.18
CA ASN A 410 -11.44 -6.07 13.41
C ASN A 410 -12.37 -6.90 12.53
N VAL A 411 -12.50 -6.55 11.27
CA VAL A 411 -13.44 -7.21 10.36
C VAL A 411 -12.89 -8.59 10.01
N THR A 412 -13.62 -9.64 10.38
CA THR A 412 -13.15 -11.02 10.29
C THR A 412 -14.21 -11.89 9.63
N GLY A 413 -13.78 -12.92 8.89
CA GLY A 413 -14.70 -13.92 8.40
C GLY A 413 -14.06 -15.29 8.20
N VAL A 414 -14.91 -16.30 8.33
CA VAL A 414 -14.65 -17.71 8.06
C VAL A 414 -15.76 -18.20 7.16
N ILE A 415 -15.43 -18.77 6.01
CA ILE A 415 -16.36 -19.27 4.99
C ILE A 415 -15.98 -20.72 4.67
N ALA A 416 -17.00 -21.56 4.53
CA ALA A 416 -16.85 -22.93 4.03
C ALA A 416 -18.14 -23.39 3.31
N PRO A 417 -18.08 -24.45 2.48
CA PRO A 417 -19.26 -25.09 1.95
C PRO A 417 -20.25 -25.46 3.07
N LYS A 418 -21.54 -25.23 2.84
CA LYS A 418 -22.61 -25.40 3.83
C LYS A 418 -22.59 -26.76 4.52
N GLU A 419 -22.34 -27.82 3.76
CA GLU A 419 -22.34 -29.20 4.24
C GLU A 419 -21.12 -29.52 5.13
N ALA A 420 -20.01 -28.81 4.96
CA ALA A 420 -18.78 -28.98 5.74
C ALA A 420 -18.67 -27.98 6.90
N PHE A 421 -19.38 -26.86 6.84
CA PHE A 421 -19.17 -25.70 7.72
C PHE A 421 -19.16 -26.06 9.21
N LYS A 422 -20.11 -26.88 9.67
CA LYS A 422 -20.20 -27.28 11.08
C LYS A 422 -18.94 -28.01 11.59
N GLU A 423 -18.28 -28.76 10.72
CA GLU A 423 -17.09 -29.54 11.08
C GLU A 423 -15.82 -28.67 11.08
N VAL A 424 -15.74 -27.70 10.18
CA VAL A 424 -14.51 -26.90 9.95
C VAL A 424 -14.53 -25.51 10.59
N GLU A 425 -15.70 -24.98 10.98
CA GLU A 425 -15.83 -23.62 11.51
C GLU A 425 -14.94 -23.37 12.72
N GLY A 426 -14.81 -24.34 13.63
CA GLY A 426 -14.00 -24.21 14.84
C GLY A 426 -12.51 -24.04 14.53
N ILE A 427 -11.94 -24.90 13.67
CA ILE A 427 -10.51 -24.86 13.33
C ILE A 427 -10.17 -23.66 12.44
N LEU A 428 -11.08 -23.23 11.57
CA LEU A 428 -10.88 -22.01 10.78
C LEU A 428 -10.98 -20.74 11.63
N THR A 429 -11.82 -20.76 12.68
CA THR A 429 -11.86 -19.69 13.68
C THR A 429 -10.56 -19.62 14.47
N GLU A 430 -10.01 -20.77 14.84
CA GLU A 430 -8.70 -20.85 15.50
C GLU A 430 -7.61 -20.24 14.61
N ALA A 431 -7.61 -20.60 13.31
CA ALA A 431 -6.67 -20.04 12.33
C ALA A 431 -6.75 -18.51 12.28
N VAL A 432 -7.94 -17.94 12.05
CA VAL A 432 -8.07 -16.49 11.91
C VAL A 432 -7.79 -15.73 13.22
N SER A 433 -8.08 -16.34 14.38
CA SER A 433 -7.87 -15.74 15.71
C SER A 433 -6.45 -15.92 16.25
N SER A 434 -5.61 -16.68 15.55
CA SER A 434 -4.22 -16.95 15.95
C SER A 434 -3.25 -15.82 15.59
N LEU A 435 -3.69 -14.82 14.80
CA LEU A 435 -2.86 -13.69 14.40
C LEU A 435 -2.20 -13.02 15.61
N ARG A 436 -0.88 -12.89 15.58
CA ARG A 436 -0.09 -12.12 16.55
C ARG A 436 0.87 -11.20 15.81
N PHE A 437 1.07 -10.00 16.32
CA PHE A 437 2.11 -9.09 15.85
C PHE A 437 3.33 -9.14 16.77
N SER A 438 4.50 -8.82 16.21
CA SER A 438 5.69 -8.62 17.02
C SER A 438 5.58 -7.34 17.85
N ASP A 439 6.26 -7.30 19.00
CA ASP A 439 6.29 -6.10 19.84
C ASP A 439 6.89 -4.90 19.09
N GLN A 440 7.90 -5.14 18.23
CA GLN A 440 8.51 -4.11 17.42
C GLN A 440 7.49 -3.49 16.45
N TYR A 441 6.72 -4.32 15.75
CA TYR A 441 5.70 -3.83 14.81
C TYR A 441 4.64 -2.94 15.49
N LEU A 442 4.23 -3.32 16.70
CA LEU A 442 3.30 -2.53 17.50
C LEU A 442 3.91 -1.20 17.96
N GLN A 443 5.20 -1.20 18.33
CA GLN A 443 5.94 0.01 18.68
C GLN A 443 6.10 0.94 17.48
N ASP A 444 6.52 0.40 16.33
CA ASP A 444 6.67 1.16 15.08
C ASP A 444 5.34 1.79 14.66
N GLY A 445 4.23 1.06 14.77
CA GLY A 445 2.90 1.60 14.49
C GLY A 445 2.51 2.74 15.45
N ALA A 446 2.84 2.63 16.74
CA ALA A 446 2.58 3.69 17.71
C ALA A 446 3.46 4.93 17.49
N ASP A 447 4.72 4.72 17.10
CA ASP A 447 5.68 5.78 16.80
C ASP A 447 5.32 6.50 15.50
N TYR A 448 4.94 5.74 14.46
CA TYR A 448 4.36 6.28 13.24
C TYR A 448 3.15 7.16 13.56
N ALA A 449 2.15 6.64 14.26
CA ALA A 449 0.96 7.41 14.61
C ALA A 449 1.28 8.69 15.41
N ARG A 450 2.27 8.64 16.31
CA ARG A 450 2.74 9.81 17.05
C ARG A 450 3.42 10.83 16.15
N ALA A 451 4.28 10.37 15.23
CA ALA A 451 4.99 11.22 14.29
C ALA A 451 4.01 11.97 13.38
N VAL A 452 3.00 11.29 12.84
CA VAL A 452 1.99 11.95 11.99
C VAL A 452 1.15 12.97 12.80
N GLY A 453 0.79 12.62 14.05
CA GLY A 453 0.13 13.56 14.96
C GLY A 453 0.96 14.82 15.27
N GLN A 454 2.26 14.65 15.54
CA GLN A 454 3.17 15.78 15.79
C GLN A 454 3.36 16.65 14.56
N ALA A 455 3.52 16.05 13.38
CA ALA A 455 3.70 16.78 12.12
C ALA A 455 2.51 17.71 11.85
N ALA A 456 1.29 17.23 12.07
CA ALA A 456 0.12 18.05 11.79
C ALA A 456 -0.22 19.05 12.90
N MET A 457 0.20 18.82 14.15
CA MET A 457 0.22 19.87 15.18
C MET A 457 1.17 21.01 14.78
N ALA A 458 2.38 20.67 14.32
CA ALA A 458 3.36 21.65 13.84
C ALA A 458 2.85 22.44 12.62
N ASP A 459 2.17 21.77 11.68
CA ASP A 459 1.52 22.47 10.56
C ASP A 459 0.43 23.44 11.02
N ASN A 460 -0.42 23.01 11.97
CA ASN A 460 -1.44 23.89 12.52
C ASN A 460 -0.82 25.12 13.21
N GLU A 461 0.23 24.94 14.00
CA GLU A 461 0.98 26.07 14.61
C GLU A 461 1.56 27.01 13.55
N ALA A 462 2.17 26.47 12.49
CA ALA A 462 2.68 27.27 11.38
C ALA A 462 1.59 28.09 10.68
N ARG A 463 0.39 27.51 10.48
CA ARG A 463 -0.77 28.22 9.92
C ARG A 463 -1.24 29.34 10.84
N TRP A 464 -1.29 29.11 12.15
CA TRP A 464 -1.65 30.14 13.12
C TRP A 464 -0.67 31.32 13.09
N ALA A 465 0.63 31.06 12.97
CA ALA A 465 1.63 32.12 12.85
C ALA A 465 1.42 32.99 11.58
N VAL A 466 1.02 32.37 10.46
CA VAL A 466 0.68 33.09 9.22
C VAL A 466 -0.60 33.90 9.39
N PHE A 467 -1.63 33.34 10.04
CA PHE A 467 -2.87 34.08 10.33
C PHE A 467 -2.64 35.26 11.26
N ASP A 468 -1.84 35.09 12.32
CA ASP A 468 -1.47 36.17 13.23
C ASP A 468 -0.70 37.27 12.52
N ALA A 469 0.26 36.92 11.67
CA ALA A 469 0.98 37.91 10.84
C ALA A 469 0.03 38.65 9.88
N CYS A 470 -0.93 37.95 9.27
CA CYS A 470 -1.96 38.56 8.44
C CYS A 470 -2.89 39.48 9.24
N LEU A 471 -3.28 39.08 10.45
CA LEU A 471 -4.12 39.87 11.35
C LEU A 471 -3.38 41.12 11.85
N GLN A 472 -2.10 41.02 12.17
CA GLN A 472 -1.25 42.16 12.53
C GLN A 472 -1.11 43.15 11.37
N ASN A 473 -0.88 42.65 10.16
CA ASN A 473 -0.80 43.48 8.95
C ASN A 473 -2.17 44.10 8.59
N TRP A 474 -3.26 43.37 8.83
CA TRP A 474 -4.62 43.91 8.70
C TRP A 474 -4.87 45.04 9.72
N HIS A 475 -4.50 44.84 10.99
CA HIS A 475 -4.64 45.86 12.03
C HIS A 475 -3.81 47.11 11.71
N SER A 476 -2.55 46.96 11.29
CA SER A 476 -1.71 48.12 10.94
C SER A 476 -2.21 48.88 9.70
N GLN A 477 -2.86 48.20 8.75
CA GLN A 477 -3.39 48.83 7.55
C GLN A 477 -4.76 49.51 7.75
N PHE A 478 -5.60 49.03 8.66
CA PHE A 478 -6.99 49.49 8.80
C PHE A 478 -7.32 50.16 10.14
N LEU A 479 -6.49 49.98 11.17
CA LEU A 479 -6.66 50.58 12.49
C LEU A 479 -5.42 51.41 12.88
N GLY A 480 -4.77 52.04 11.90
CA GLY A 480 -3.49 52.71 12.07
C GLY A 480 -3.36 53.51 13.37
N ASP A 481 -2.17 53.45 13.96
CA ASP A 481 -1.79 54.05 15.24
C ASP A 481 -2.51 55.39 15.52
N ASP A 482 -3.51 55.36 16.40
CA ASP A 482 -4.05 56.56 17.07
C ASP A 482 -2.99 57.16 18.02
#